data_AF-A0A3B8VLD6-F1
#
_entry.id   AF-A0A3B8VLD6-F1
#
_cell.length_a   1.000
_cell.length_b   1.000
_cell.length_c   1.000
_cell.angle_alpha   90.00
_cell.angle_beta   90.00
_cell.angle_gamma   90.00
#
_symmetry.space_group_name_H-M   'P 1'
#
loop_
_entity.id
_entity.type
_entity.pdbx_description
1 polymer ?
#
loop_
_entity_poly.entity_id
_entity_poly.type
_entity_poly.pdbx_seq_one_letter_code
_entity_poly.pdbx_strand_id
1 'polypeptide(L)'
;MTTAKKLDTTFPVLKSIQHSGYSTVQKIHPLLRESRDIFEQMGWGALPDDLKLTIAIDLVGFRDELSGLYSTKDPNVLARRKSIYYWVNQYLNGICSEITAIQSLRIMSLA
;
A
#
# COMPACT_ATOMS: atom_id res chain seq x y z
N MET A 1 44.33 17.00 8.73
CA MET A 1 43.15 17.46 7.96
C MET A 1 42.68 16.29 7.11
N THR A 2 41.54 15.70 7.44
CA THR A 2 41.07 14.45 6.78
C THR A 2 39.90 14.79 5.88
N THR A 3 40.14 14.82 4.57
CA THR A 3 39.12 15.04 3.53
C THR A 3 38.27 13.79 3.37
N ALA A 4 36.97 13.89 3.64
CA ALA A 4 36.01 12.83 3.36
C ALA A 4 35.85 12.65 1.84
N LYS A 5 36.06 11.43 1.34
CA LYS A 5 35.81 11.07 -0.06
C LYS A 5 34.31 11.10 -0.35
N LYS A 6 33.94 11.77 -1.44
CA LYS A 6 32.57 11.87 -1.95
C LYS A 6 32.02 10.48 -2.25
N LEU A 7 30.83 10.18 -1.75
CA LEU A 7 30.18 8.87 -1.87
C LEU A 7 29.86 8.57 -3.35
N ASP A 8 30.39 7.47 -3.87
CA ASP A 8 30.07 6.97 -5.21
C ASP A 8 28.67 6.32 -5.18
N THR A 9 27.79 6.75 -6.08
CA THR A 9 26.35 6.41 -6.08
C THR A 9 26.01 5.26 -7.03
N THR A 10 27.01 4.51 -7.48
CA THR A 10 26.86 3.44 -8.47
C THR A 10 26.29 2.13 -7.90
N PHE A 11 26.15 1.99 -6.57
CA PHE A 11 25.49 0.84 -5.94
C PHE A 11 24.01 1.12 -5.60
N PRO A 12 23.09 0.13 -5.71
CA PRO A 12 21.69 0.31 -5.39
C PRO A 12 21.48 0.27 -3.88
N VAL A 13 22.03 1.25 -3.17
CA VAL A 13 21.79 1.42 -1.73
C VAL A 13 20.67 2.44 -1.56
N LEU A 14 19.55 1.94 -1.04
CA LEU A 14 18.42 2.63 -0.40
C LEU A 14 18.44 4.17 -0.52
N LYS A 15 17.56 4.70 -1.37
CA LYS A 15 17.34 6.16 -1.49
C LYS A 15 16.73 6.69 -0.19
N SER A 16 17.22 7.84 0.28
CA SER A 16 16.63 8.52 1.44
C SER A 16 15.21 8.98 1.13
N ILE A 17 14.30 8.77 2.07
CA ILE A 17 12.91 9.23 1.98
C ILE A 17 12.92 10.73 2.23
N GLN A 18 12.77 11.52 1.18
CA GLN A 18 12.57 12.96 1.31
C GLN A 18 11.13 13.21 1.76
N HIS A 19 10.96 13.55 3.04
CA HIS A 19 9.74 14.19 3.52
C HIS A 19 9.64 15.59 2.92
N SER A 20 8.86 15.77 1.85
CA SER A 20 8.56 17.11 1.33
C SER A 20 7.27 17.14 0.52
N GLY A 21 6.30 17.89 1.04
CA GLY A 21 5.42 18.78 0.28
C GLY A 21 4.57 18.17 -0.83
N TYR A 22 3.26 18.03 -0.55
CA TYR A 22 2.20 17.93 -1.54
C TYR A 22 2.41 18.97 -2.66
N SER A 23 2.85 18.51 -3.83
CA SER A 23 2.98 19.34 -5.02
C SER A 23 2.52 18.57 -6.26
N THR A 24 1.30 18.90 -6.63
CA THR A 24 0.54 18.84 -7.89
C THR A 24 1.33 18.55 -9.17
N VAL A 25 1.86 17.33 -9.31
CA VAL A 25 1.92 16.55 -10.55
C VAL A 25 1.77 15.10 -10.08
N GLN A 26 0.62 14.46 -10.33
CA GLN A 26 0.32 13.10 -9.84
C GLN A 26 1.27 12.09 -10.48
N LYS A 27 2.49 12.00 -9.96
CA LYS A 27 3.31 10.79 -10.07
C LYS A 27 2.53 9.74 -9.30
N ILE A 28 1.67 9.02 -10.01
CA ILE A 28 0.95 7.86 -9.47
C ILE A 28 1.96 7.04 -8.69
N HIS A 29 1.70 6.85 -7.39
CA HIS A 29 2.61 6.11 -6.53
C HIS A 29 2.88 4.75 -7.20
N PRO A 30 4.13 4.28 -7.33
CA PRO A 30 4.45 3.08 -8.10
C PRO A 30 3.60 1.87 -7.67
N LEU A 31 3.33 1.74 -6.37
CA LEU A 31 2.43 0.71 -5.83
C LEU A 31 0.99 0.78 -6.36
N LEU A 32 0.44 1.99 -6.56
CA LEU A 32 -0.91 2.16 -7.11
C LEU A 32 -0.97 1.73 -8.58
N ARG A 33 0.14 1.90 -9.31
CA ARG A 33 0.25 1.40 -10.69
C ARG A 33 0.31 -0.13 -10.74
N GLU A 34 1.05 -0.76 -9.83
CA GLU A 34 1.19 -2.22 -9.77
C GLU A 34 -0.05 -2.95 -9.25
N SER A 35 -0.89 -2.28 -8.46
CA SER A 35 -2.12 -2.83 -7.88
C SER A 35 -3.39 -2.40 -8.63
N ARG A 36 -3.27 -1.60 -9.69
CA ARG A 36 -4.40 -1.06 -10.46
C ARG A 36 -5.35 -2.15 -10.94
N ASP A 37 -4.81 -3.19 -11.59
CA ASP A 37 -5.61 -4.26 -12.19
C ASP A 37 -6.46 -4.98 -11.13
N ILE A 38 -5.93 -5.09 -9.90
CA ILE A 38 -6.63 -5.73 -8.77
C ILE A 38 -7.72 -4.82 -8.25
N PHE A 39 -7.48 -3.52 -8.12
CA PHE A 39 -8.54 -2.58 -7.76
C PHE A 39 -9.70 -2.63 -8.75
N GLU A 40 -9.42 -2.75 -10.05
CA GLU A 40 -10.45 -2.89 -11.09
C GLU A 40 -11.19 -4.23 -10.96
N GLN A 41 -10.48 -5.36 -10.81
CA GLN A 41 -11.08 -6.69 -10.61
C GLN A 41 -11.97 -6.79 -9.36
N MET A 42 -11.57 -6.09 -8.30
CA MET A 42 -12.28 -6.06 -7.02
C MET A 42 -13.49 -5.10 -7.01
N GLY A 43 -13.69 -4.32 -8.07
CA GLY A 43 -14.70 -3.25 -8.10
C GLY A 43 -14.35 -2.06 -7.19
N TRP A 44 -13.09 -1.93 -6.81
CA TRP A 44 -12.54 -0.91 -5.91
C TRP A 44 -11.86 0.25 -6.65
N GLY A 45 -12.04 0.33 -7.98
CA GLY A 45 -11.45 1.37 -8.82
C GLY A 45 -11.86 2.80 -8.43
N ALA A 46 -13.05 2.97 -7.82
CA ALA A 46 -13.56 4.27 -7.37
C ALA A 46 -13.14 4.66 -5.94
N LEU A 47 -12.37 3.83 -5.24
CA LEU A 47 -11.89 4.18 -3.89
C LEU A 47 -10.99 5.43 -3.92
N PRO A 48 -11.00 6.25 -2.86
CA PRO A 48 -10.05 7.34 -2.69
C PRO A 48 -8.60 6.86 -2.75
N ASP A 49 -7.72 7.71 -3.29
CA ASP A 49 -6.31 7.38 -3.49
C ASP A 49 -5.58 7.09 -2.17
N ASP A 50 -5.92 7.78 -1.08
CA ASP A 50 -5.31 7.56 0.24
C ASP A 50 -5.68 6.19 0.82
N LEU A 51 -6.94 5.78 0.67
CA LEU A 51 -7.41 4.45 1.06
C LEU A 51 -6.77 3.36 0.19
N LYS A 52 -6.69 3.58 -1.13
CA LYS A 52 -5.98 2.67 -2.06
C LYS A 52 -4.51 2.52 -1.66
N LEU A 53 -3.82 3.62 -1.36
CA LEU A 53 -2.41 3.60 -1.00
C LEU A 53 -2.18 2.81 0.30
N THR A 54 -3.10 2.94 1.27
CA THR A 54 -3.06 2.25 2.55
C THR A 54 -3.07 0.71 2.39
N ILE A 55 -3.75 0.19 1.36
CA ILE A 55 -3.87 -1.26 1.12
C ILE A 55 -3.07 -1.76 -0.09
N ALA A 56 -2.42 -0.87 -0.85
CA ALA A 56 -1.76 -1.22 -2.10
C ALA A 56 -0.69 -2.32 -1.93
N ILE A 57 0.07 -2.29 -0.83
CA ILE A 57 1.08 -3.32 -0.53
C ILE A 57 0.43 -4.68 -0.30
N ASP A 58 -0.67 -4.73 0.47
CA ASP A 58 -1.40 -5.96 0.74
C ASP A 58 -1.96 -6.56 -0.56
N LEU A 59 -2.42 -5.71 -1.48
CA LEU A 59 -2.96 -6.15 -2.77
C LEU A 59 -1.91 -6.78 -3.68
N VAL A 60 -0.66 -6.33 -3.64
CA VAL A 60 0.42 -7.01 -4.37
C VAL A 60 0.56 -8.46 -3.90
N GLY A 61 0.48 -8.70 -2.59
CA GLY A 61 0.44 -10.07 -2.06
C GLY A 61 -0.81 -10.85 -2.51
N PHE A 62 -1.97 -10.21 -2.59
CA PHE A 62 -3.18 -10.88 -3.08
C PHE A 62 -3.08 -11.23 -4.54
N ARG A 63 -2.44 -10.39 -5.37
CA ARG A 63 -2.15 -10.67 -6.78
C ARG A 63 -1.41 -11.98 -6.93
N ASP A 64 -0.34 -12.14 -6.17
CA ASP A 64 0.59 -13.24 -6.31
C ASP A 64 -0.08 -14.54 -5.83
N GLU A 65 -0.96 -14.45 -4.84
CA GLU A 65 -1.83 -15.56 -4.45
C GLU A 65 -2.87 -15.91 -5.51
N LEU A 66 -3.58 -14.91 -6.05
CA LEU A 66 -4.63 -15.11 -7.05
C LEU A 66 -4.08 -15.64 -8.38
N SER A 67 -2.87 -15.22 -8.76
CA SER A 67 -2.14 -15.73 -9.93
C SER A 67 -1.51 -17.11 -9.70
N GLY A 68 -1.66 -17.67 -8.49
CA GLY A 68 -1.18 -19.02 -8.18
C GLY A 68 0.32 -19.12 -7.96
N LEU A 69 1.04 -18.01 -7.77
CA LEU A 69 2.47 -18.02 -7.45
C LEU A 69 2.74 -18.63 -6.07
N TYR A 70 1.81 -18.44 -5.13
CA TYR A 70 1.81 -19.14 -3.85
C TYR A 70 0.38 -19.23 -3.27
N SER A 71 0.22 -19.99 -2.19
CA SER A 71 -1.02 -20.02 -1.41
C SER A 71 -0.68 -19.86 0.06
N THR A 72 -1.18 -18.79 0.69
CA THR A 72 -0.88 -18.54 2.09
C THR A 72 -1.77 -19.37 3.01
N LYS A 73 -1.17 -20.03 3.99
CA LYS A 73 -1.88 -20.68 5.11
C LYS A 73 -1.66 -19.93 6.44
N ASP A 74 -0.91 -18.83 6.40
CA ASP A 74 -0.61 -18.05 7.57
C ASP A 74 -1.89 -17.37 8.11
N PRO A 75 -2.24 -17.58 9.40
CA PRO A 75 -3.45 -17.01 9.99
C PRO A 75 -3.47 -15.47 9.97
N ASN A 76 -2.31 -14.81 10.08
CA ASN A 76 -2.22 -13.35 10.11
C ASN A 76 -2.48 -12.76 8.73
N VAL A 77 -1.94 -13.36 7.67
CA VAL A 77 -2.21 -12.90 6.29
C VAL A 77 -3.70 -13.09 5.94
N LEU A 78 -4.30 -14.20 6.36
CA LEU A 78 -5.74 -14.42 6.19
C LEU A 78 -6.60 -13.43 6.99
N ALA A 79 -6.20 -13.13 8.23
CA ALA A 79 -6.88 -12.12 9.05
C ALA A 79 -6.76 -10.72 8.45
N ARG A 80 -5.57 -10.36 7.93
CA ARG A 80 -5.32 -9.09 7.24
C ARG A 80 -6.22 -8.94 6.02
N ARG A 81 -6.36 -9.99 5.20
CA ARG A 81 -7.30 -10.01 4.08
C ARG A 81 -8.73 -9.76 4.49
N LYS A 82 -9.22 -10.51 5.48
CA LYS A 82 -10.58 -10.32 6.00
C LYS A 82 -10.80 -8.89 6.51
N SER A 83 -9.82 -8.32 7.20
CA SER A 83 -9.88 -6.94 7.68
C SER A 83 -9.98 -5.92 6.53
N ILE A 84 -9.15 -6.04 5.49
CA ILE A 84 -9.19 -5.16 4.31
C ILE A 84 -10.57 -5.22 3.65
N TYR A 85 -11.04 -6.42 3.33
CA TYR A 85 -12.36 -6.60 2.73
C TYR A 85 -13.47 -6.00 3.58
N TYR A 86 -13.42 -6.23 4.89
CA TYR A 86 -14.41 -5.70 5.82
C TYR A 86 -14.44 -4.17 5.77
N TRP A 87 -13.31 -3.50 6.01
CA TRP A 87 -13.25 -2.04 6.11
C TRP A 87 -13.52 -1.33 4.80
N VAL A 88 -13.04 -1.89 3.68
CA VAL A 88 -13.37 -1.38 2.35
C VAL A 88 -14.87 -1.47 2.10
N ASN A 89 -15.52 -2.60 2.44
CA ASN A 89 -16.96 -2.73 2.29
C ASN A 89 -17.74 -1.79 3.23
N GLN A 90 -17.28 -1.58 4.47
CA GLN A 90 -17.91 -0.60 5.36
C GLN A 90 -17.87 0.81 4.76
N TYR A 91 -16.76 1.18 4.13
CA TYR A 91 -16.64 2.46 3.44
C TYR A 91 -17.55 2.53 2.20
N LEU A 92 -17.53 1.51 1.35
CA LEU A 92 -18.37 1.45 0.14
C LEU A 92 -19.87 1.47 0.44
N ASN A 93 -20.28 0.88 1.56
CA ASN A 93 -21.67 0.91 2.03
C ASN A 93 -22.06 2.22 2.72
N GLY A 94 -21.13 3.19 2.84
CA GLY A 94 -21.35 4.47 3.53
C GLY A 94 -21.49 4.35 5.05
N ILE A 95 -21.07 3.24 5.64
CA ILE A 95 -21.17 2.98 7.09
C ILE A 95 -20.04 3.68 7.85
N CYS A 96 -18.84 3.77 7.26
CA CYS A 96 -17.71 4.46 7.87
C CYS A 96 -17.12 5.53 6.96
N SER A 97 -16.43 6.51 7.58
CA SER A 97 -15.68 7.52 6.85
C SER A 97 -14.36 6.95 6.31
N GLU A 98 -13.82 7.58 5.27
CA GLU A 98 -12.50 7.24 4.71
C GLU A 98 -11.41 7.23 5.79
N ILE A 99 -11.39 8.27 6.64
CA ILE A 99 -10.41 8.43 7.72
C ILE A 99 -10.50 7.23 8.68
N THR A 100 -11.72 6.82 9.05
CA THR A 100 -11.93 5.66 9.92
C THR A 100 -11.40 4.39 9.28
N ALA A 101 -11.72 4.14 8.01
CA ALA A 101 -11.22 2.96 7.29
C ALA A 101 -9.68 2.96 7.22
N ILE A 102 -9.05 4.09 6.90
CA ILE A 102 -7.60 4.24 6.88
C ILE A 102 -7.00 3.95 8.26
N GLN A 103 -7.55 4.54 9.33
CA GLN A 103 -7.06 4.33 10.69
C GLN A 103 -7.16 2.87 11.12
N SER A 104 -8.27 2.20 10.81
CA SER A 104 -8.46 0.78 11.13
C SER A 104 -7.57 -0.16 10.31
N LEU A 105 -7.13 0.28 9.13
CA LEU A 105 -6.25 -0.50 8.24
C LEU A 105 -4.77 -0.18 8.39
N ARG A 106 -4.40 0.91 9.06
CA ARG A 106 -3.00 1.19 9.39
C ARG A 106 -2.47 0.15 10.35
N ILE A 107 -1.39 -0.53 9.95
CA ILE A 107 -0.65 -1.41 10.83
C ILE A 107 0.11 -0.51 11.80
N MET A 108 -0.23 -0.56 13.10
CA MET A 108 0.61 0.04 14.12
C MET A 108 1.93 -0.72 14.14
N SER A 109 3.03 -0.07 13.79
CA SER A 109 4.35 -0.60 14.13
C SER A 109 4.40 -0.70 15.65
N LEU A 110 4.55 -1.91 16.18
CA LEU A 110 4.92 -2.08 17.59
C LEU A 110 6.21 -1.29 17.83
N ALA A 111 6.14 -0.34 18.76
CA ALA A 111 7.27 0.45 19.23
C ALA A 111 8.24 -0.41 20.05
#